data_AF-A0A2H0NI82-F1
#
_entry.id   AF-A0A2H0NI82-F1
#
_cell.length_a   1.000
_cell.length_b   1.000
_cell.length_c   1.000
_cell.angle_alpha   90.00
_cell.angle_beta   90.00
_cell.angle_gamma   90.00
#
_symmetry.space_group_name_H-M   'P 1'
#
loop_
_entity.id
_entity.type
_entity.pdbx_description
1 polymer ?
#
loop_
_entity_poly.entity_id
_entity_poly.type
_entity_poly.pdbx_seq_one_letter_code
_entity_poly.pdbx_strand_id
1 'polypeptide(L)' 'MKGFISMSAKETERITIMDNLIEKRIKQKHAGRQLNISVRQVQRILRRYKREGVAGLVHLGRGRPSNR' A
#
# COMPACT_ATOMS: atom_id res chain seq x y z
N MET A 1 17.13 -3.06 16.82
CA MET A 1 17.73 -3.05 15.47
C MET A 1 16.80 -2.25 14.56
N LYS A 2 17.22 -1.07 14.06
CA LYS A 2 16.40 -0.24 13.17
C LYS A 2 16.57 -0.79 11.75
N GLY A 3 15.54 -1.44 11.21
CA GLY A 3 15.53 -1.92 9.83
C GLY A 3 15.16 -0.79 8.86
N PHE A 4 15.80 -0.75 7.69
CA PHE A 4 15.42 0.16 6.60
C PHE A 4 14.51 -0.58 5.61
N ILE A 5 13.37 0.01 5.28
CA ILE A 5 12.47 -0.52 4.24
C ILE A 5 12.69 0.30 2.98
N SER A 6 13.16 -0.34 1.91
CA SER A 6 13.30 0.31 0.60
C SER A 6 11.97 0.25 -0.17
N MET A 7 11.45 1.41 -0.54
CA MET A 7 10.16 1.58 -1.21
C MET A 7 10.31 2.53 -2.39
N SER A 8 9.50 2.31 -3.42
CA SER A 8 9.31 3.29 -4.50
C SER A 8 8.50 4.49 -3.99
N ALA A 9 8.65 5.65 -4.64
CA ALA A 9 7.86 6.84 -4.33
C ALA A 9 6.34 6.56 -4.30
N LYS A 10 5.84 5.75 -5.25
CA LYS A 10 4.44 5.33 -5.32
C LYS A 10 3.99 4.47 -4.13
N GLU A 11 4.89 3.70 -3.53
CA GLU A 11 4.57 2.92 -2.32
C GLU A 11 4.58 3.81 -1.07
N THR A 12 5.45 4.83 -1.02
CA THR A 12 5.46 5.83 0.05
C THR A 12 4.18 6.67 0.06
N GLU A 13 3.70 7.12 -1.11
CA GLU A 13 2.42 7.86 -1.23
C GLU A 13 1.21 7.07 -0.70
N ARG A 14 1.27 5.73 -0.76
CA ARG A 14 0.19 4.89 -0.25
C ARG A 14 0.07 4.94 1.28
N ILE A 15 1.13 5.28 2.01
CA ILE A 15 1.11 5.35 3.48
C ILE A 15 0.01 6.33 3.93
N THR A 16 0.12 7.59 3.47
CA THR A 16 -0.84 8.66 3.79
C THR A 16 -2.27 8.30 3.38
N ILE A 17 -2.43 7.65 2.22
CA ILE A 17 -3.76 7.23 1.73
C ILE A 17 -4.35 6.12 2.61
N MET A 18 -3.53 5.17 3.07
CA MET A 18 -3.99 4.09 3.95
C MET A 18 -4.30 4.60 5.36
N ASP A 19 -3.51 5.52 5.90
CA ASP A 19 -3.78 6.16 7.19
C ASP A 19 -5.12 6.90 7.15
N ASN A 20 -5.36 7.71 6.11
CA ASN A 20 -6.64 8.38 5.91
C ASN A 20 -7.83 7.42 5.75
N LEU A 21 -7.63 6.21 5.20
CA LEU A 21 -8.66 5.17 5.13
C LEU A 21 -8.93 4.53 6.50
N ILE A 22 -7.90 4.33 7.32
CA ILE A 22 -8.03 3.79 8.68
C ILE A 22 -8.77 4.78 9.58
N GLU A 23 -8.38 6.06 9.51
CA GLU A 23 -9.01 7.17 10.24
C GLU A 23 -10.39 7.55 9.66
N LYS A 24 -10.85 6.85 8.62
CA LYS A 24 -12.14 7.08 7.94
C LYS A 24 -12.30 8.49 7.36
N ARG A 25 -11.20 9.22 7.12
CA ARG A 25 -11.19 10.55 6.50
C ARG A 25 -11.57 10.50 5.01
N ILE A 26 -11.29 9.39 4.33
CA ILE A 26 -11.68 9.17 2.93
C ILE A 26 -12.36 7.80 2.75
N LYS A 27 -13.17 7.66 1.69
CA LYS A 27 -13.77 6.37 1.30
C LYS A 27 -12.85 5.61 0.32
N GLN A 28 -12.92 4.28 0.31
CA GLN A 28 -12.11 3.43 -0.58
C GLN A 28 -12.27 3.76 -2.07
N LYS A 29 -13.46 4.23 -2.51
CA LYS A 29 -13.70 4.69 -3.89
C LYS A 29 -12.84 5.92 -4.24
N HIS A 30 -12.61 6.83 -3.30
CA HIS A 30 -11.76 8.01 -3.50
C HIS A 30 -10.29 7.60 -3.57
N ALA A 31 -9.84 6.73 -2.67
CA ALA A 31 -8.49 6.18 -2.69
C ALA A 31 -8.19 5.42 -4.00
N GLY A 32 -9.15 4.66 -4.54
CA GLY A 32 -9.00 3.97 -5.82
C GLY A 32 -8.76 4.92 -6.99
N ARG A 33 -9.45 6.08 -7.01
CA ARG A 33 -9.21 7.13 -8.00
C ARG A 33 -7.84 7.77 -7.85
N GLN A 34 -7.43 8.14 -6.63
CA GLN A 34 -6.11 8.73 -6.36
C GLN A 34 -4.96 7.80 -6.76
N LEU A 35 -5.10 6.51 -6.47
CA LEU A 35 -4.08 5.50 -6.76
C LEU A 35 -4.15 4.91 -8.17
N ASN A 36 -5.17 5.29 -8.94
CA ASN A 36 -5.53 4.69 -10.24
C ASN A 36 -5.58 3.14 -10.18
N ILE A 37 -6.31 2.60 -9.19
CA ILE A 37 -6.52 1.16 -8.99
C ILE A 37 -7.96 0.86 -8.61
N SER A 38 -8.37 -0.40 -8.79
CA SER A 38 -9.71 -0.83 -8.38
C SER A 38 -9.90 -0.77 -6.86
N VAL A 39 -11.15 -0.57 -6.42
CA VAL A 39 -11.53 -0.62 -5.00
C VAL A 39 -11.14 -1.96 -4.35
N ARG A 40 -11.21 -3.07 -5.09
CA ARG A 40 -10.75 -4.39 -4.62
C ARG A 40 -9.24 -4.40 -4.31
N GLN A 41 -8.44 -3.75 -5.15
CA GLN A 41 -7.00 -3.61 -4.90
C GLN A 41 -6.75 -2.73 -3.67
N VAL A 42 -7.48 -1.61 -3.53
CA VAL A 42 -7.42 -0.78 -2.30
C VAL A 42 -7.71 -1.62 -1.07
N GLN A 43 -8.81 -2.40 -1.08
CA GLN A 43 -9.20 -3.23 0.05
C GLN A 43 -8.16 -4.32 0.37
N ARG A 44 -7.51 -4.90 -0.65
CA ARG A 44 -6.43 -5.88 -0.46
C ARG A 44 -5.19 -5.23 0.18
N ILE A 45 -4.80 -4.05 -0.29
CA ILE A 45 -3.67 -3.29 0.25
C ILE A 45 -3.97 -2.87 1.70
N LEU A 46 -5.16 -2.31 1.95
CA LEU A 46 -5.59 -1.88 3.29
C LEU A 46 -5.59 -3.04 4.30
N ARG A 47 -6.07 -4.23 3.91
CA ARG A 47 -6.02 -5.42 4.77
C ARG A 47 -4.59 -5.80 5.14
N ARG A 48 -3.66 -5.72 4.19
CA ARG A 48 -2.25 -6.03 4.46
C ARG A 48 -1.60 -4.95 5.32
N TYR A 49 -1.87 -3.68 5.03
CA TYR A 49 -1.38 -2.55 5.82
C TYR A 49 -1.84 -2.64 7.28
N LYS A 50 -3.10 -3.04 7.54
CA LYS A 50 -3.60 -3.26 8.90
C LYS A 50 -2.88 -4.38 9.66
N ARG A 51 -2.36 -5.39 8.95
CA ARG A 51 -1.70 -6.56 9.55
C ARG A 51 -0.19 -6.37 9.71
N GLU A 52 0.44 -5.72 8.74
CA GLU A 52 1.90 -5.67 8.59
C GLU A 52 2.45 -4.23 8.67
N GLY A 53 1.59 -3.22 8.82
CA GLY A 53 1.96 -1.81 8.76
C GLY A 53 2.56 -1.43 7.41
N VAL A 54 3.52 -0.51 7.42
CA VAL A 54 4.24 -0.02 6.23
C VAL A 54 4.92 -1.16 5.45
N ALA A 55 5.38 -2.21 6.13
CA ALA A 55 5.97 -3.38 5.46
C ALA A 55 4.99 -4.07 4.50
N GLY A 56 3.69 -4.01 4.79
CA GLY A 56 2.64 -4.53 3.93
C GLY A 56 2.44 -3.75 2.61
N LEU A 57 3.03 -2.57 2.46
CA LEU A 57 2.96 -1.80 1.22
C LEU A 57 4.08 -2.13 0.23
N VAL A 58 5.10 -2.87 0.68
CA VAL A 58 6.21 -3.28 -0.17
C VAL A 58 5.74 -4.29 -1.21
N HIS A 59 6.13 -4.06 -2.46
CA HIS A 59 5.86 -4.95 -3.57
C HIS A 59 6.46 -6.33 -3.34
N LEU A 60 5.62 -7.38 -3.32
CA LEU A 60 6.04 -8.75 -3.00
C LEU A 60 6.93 -9.42 -4.07
N GLY A 61 6.95 -8.87 -5.29
CA GLY A 61 7.87 -9.30 -6.35
C GLY A 61 9.23 -8.61 -6.29
N ARG A 62 9.45 -7.68 -5.36
CA ARG A 62 10.76 -7.01 -5.21
C ARG A 62 11.80 -8.06 -4.80
N GLY A 63 12.90 -8.12 -5.55
CA GLY A 63 13.98 -9.10 -5.35
C GLY A 63 13.73 -10.49 -5.96
N ARG A 64 12.58 -10.73 -6.59
CA ARG A 64 12.35 -11.96 -7.36
C ARG A 64 12.83 -11.76 -8.81
N PRO A 65 13.64 -12.68 -9.36
CA PRO A 65 13.96 -12.65 -10.79
C PRO A 65 12.66 -12.82 -11.60
N SER A 66 12.63 -12.22 -12.79
CA SER A 66 11.54 -12.46 -13.73
C SER A 66 11.49 -13.95 -14.06
N ASN A 67 10.29 -14.52 -14.18
CA ASN A 67 10.10 -15.89 -14.68
C ASN A 67 10.39 -16.01 -16.20
N ARG A 68 11.24 -15.14 -16.75
CA ARG A 68 11.56 -15.06 -18.17
C ARG A 68 12.89 -15.72 -18.45
#